data_AF-A0A1Y0HJA1-F1
#
_entry.id   AF-A0A1Y0HJA1-F1
#
_cell.length_a   1.000
_cell.length_b   1.000
_cell.length_c   1.000
_cell.angle_alpha   90.00
_cell.angle_beta   90.00
_cell.angle_gamma   90.00
#
_symmetry.space_group_name_H-M   'P 1'
#
loop_
_entity.id
_entity.type
_entity.pdbx_description
1 polymer ?
#
loop_
_entity_poly.entity_id
_entity_poly.type
_entity_poly.pdbx_seq_one_letter_code
_entity_poly.pdbx_strand_id
1 'polypeptide(L)' 'MKGYQLVFSTLQNRQHHSGENLIEWFEKSAQSLGIQGITVVNASKGIGRDGKWHSASFF' A
#
# COMPACT_ATOMS: atom_id res chain seq x y z
N MET A 1 16.77 11.72 -13.09
CA MET A 1 15.36 11.26 -13.13
C MET A 1 14.49 12.42 -13.56
N LYS A 2 13.70 12.29 -14.64
CA LYS A 2 12.63 13.25 -14.97
C LYS A 2 11.31 12.58 -14.63
N GLY A 3 10.70 12.94 -13.50
CA GLY A 3 9.46 12.34 -13.04
C GLY A 3 9.23 12.54 -11.54
N TYR A 4 8.14 11.96 -11.06
CA TYR A 4 7.75 11.98 -9.65
C TYR A 4 7.72 10.56 -9.11
N GLN A 5 8.08 10.40 -7.84
CA GLN A 5 7.83 9.18 -7.08
C GLN A 5 6.66 9.42 -6.14
N LEU A 6 5.64 8.57 -6.22
CA LEU A 6 4.53 8.55 -5.28
C LEU A 6 4.74 7.39 -4.32
N VAL A 7 4.69 7.68 -3.02
CA VAL A 7 4.79 6.68 -1.96
C VAL A 7 3.49 6.67 -1.19
N PHE A 8 2.86 5.51 -1.12
CA PHE A 8 1.68 5.27 -0.30
C PHE A 8 2.06 4.35 0.86
N SER A 9 1.62 4.69 2.06
CA SER A 9 1.79 3.86 3.25
C SER A 9 0.42 3.51 3.82
N THR A 10 0.16 2.22 3.96
CA THR A 10 -1.10 1.69 4.47
C THR A 10 -0.83 0.50 5.39
N LEU A 11 -1.86 0.09 6.13
CA LEU A 11 -1.86 -1.19 6.83
C LEU A 11 -2.01 -2.33 5.81
N GLN A 12 -1.33 -3.45 6.07
CA GLN A 12 -1.31 -4.63 5.20
C GLN A 12 -2.70 -5.25 4.98
N ASN A 13 -3.56 -5.19 6.01
CA ASN A 13 -4.91 -5.76 5.98
C ASN A 13 -5.99 -4.75 5.53
N ARG A 14 -5.60 -3.58 5.02
CA ARG A 14 -6.57 -2.59 4.56
C ARG A 14 -7.23 -3.05 3.27
N GLN A 15 -8.54 -2.89 3.19
CA GLN A 15 -9.32 -3.19 1.99
C GLN A 15 -9.71 -1.91 1.26
N HIS A 16 -9.80 -2.00 -0.07
CA HIS A 16 -10.48 -1.00 -0.88
C HIS A 16 -12.01 -1.11 -0.67
N HIS A 17 -12.78 -0.06 -1.01
CA HIS A 17 -14.23 -0.06 -0.86
C HIS A 17 -14.94 -1.18 -1.64
N SER A 18 -14.28 -1.74 -2.66
CA SER A 18 -14.77 -2.90 -3.42
C SER A 18 -14.61 -4.25 -2.68
N GLY A 19 -13.97 -4.27 -1.51
CA GLY A 19 -13.66 -5.49 -0.74
C GLY A 19 -12.33 -6.16 -1.11
N GLU A 20 -11.65 -5.70 -2.16
CA GLU A 20 -10.33 -6.16 -2.56
C GLU A 20 -9.24 -5.72 -1.58
N ASN A 21 -8.14 -6.49 -1.44
CA ASN A 21 -6.96 -6.02 -0.72
C ASN A 21 -6.43 -4.72 -1.36
N LEU A 22 -6.11 -3.72 -0.55
CA LEU A 22 -5.73 -2.41 -1.07
C LEU A 22 -4.46 -2.46 -1.94
N ILE A 23 -3.51 -3.36 -1.65
CA ILE A 23 -2.29 -3.54 -2.45
C ILE A 23 -2.62 -4.09 -3.84
N GLU A 24 -3.45 -5.14 -3.91
CA GLU A 24 -3.92 -5.71 -5.18
C GLU A 24 -4.66 -4.68 -6.03
N TRP A 25 -5.53 -3.89 -5.39
CA TRP A 25 -6.25 -2.81 -6.04
C TRP A 25 -5.28 -1.73 -6.60
N PHE A 26 -4.21 -1.39 -5.87
CA PHE A 26 -3.18 -0.46 -6.33
C PHE A 26 -2.42 -0.98 -7.54
N GLU A 27 -2.01 -2.25 -7.53
CA GLU A 27 -1.30 -2.89 -8.64
C GLU A 27 -2.14 -2.88 -9.93
N LYS A 28 -3.41 -3.29 -9.83
CA LYS A 28 -4.36 -3.25 -10.95
C LYS A 28 -4.59 -1.83 -11.48
N SER A 29 -4.69 -0.86 -10.57
CA SER A 29 -4.86 0.54 -10.93
C SER A 29 -3.62 1.12 -11.62
N ALA A 30 -2.43 0.79 -11.14
CA ALA A 30 -1.18 1.21 -11.79
C ALA A 30 -1.08 0.62 -13.20
N GLN A 31 -1.42 -0.66 -13.36
CA GLN A 31 -1.44 -1.33 -14.66
C GLN A 31 -2.44 -0.68 -15.63
N SER A 32 -3.67 -0.39 -15.18
CA SER A 32 -4.70 0.21 -16.04
C SER A 32 -4.38 1.65 -16.47
N LEU A 33 -3.61 2.38 -15.66
CA LEU A 33 -3.12 3.73 -15.97
C LEU A 33 -1.84 3.74 -16.82
N GLY A 34 -1.28 2.57 -17.15
CA GLY A 34 -0.02 2.48 -17.91
C GLY A 34 1.22 2.90 -17.11
N ILE A 35 1.16 2.86 -15.78
CA ILE A 35 2.31 3.12 -14.92
C ILE A 35 3.29 1.95 -15.05
N GLN A 36 4.52 2.24 -15.45
CA GLN A 36 5.50 1.23 -15.86
C GLN A 36 6.14 0.47 -14.70
N GLY A 37 6.02 0.94 -13.47
CA GLY A 37 6.66 0.32 -12.32
C GLY A 37 5.94 0.60 -11.02
N ILE A 38 5.83 -0.45 -10.20
CA ILE A 38 5.37 -0.41 -8.82
C ILE A 38 6.32 -1.23 -7.96
N THR A 39 6.54 -0.81 -6.72
CA THR A 39 7.34 -1.56 -5.76
C THR A 39 6.56 -1.61 -4.45
N VAL A 40 6.35 -2.83 -3.94
CA VAL A 40 5.65 -3.07 -2.68
C VAL A 40 6.69 -3.42 -1.61
N VAL A 41 6.62 -2.73 -0.47
CA VAL A 41 7.48 -2.98 0.70
C VAL A 41 6.59 -3.39 1.87
N ASN A 42 6.76 -4.62 2.35
CA ASN A 42 6.08 -5.12 3.54
C ASN A 42 6.86 -4.72 4.80
N ALA A 43 6.40 -3.67 5.47
CA ALA A 43 6.97 -3.25 6.75
C ALA A 43 6.51 -4.20 7.88
N SER A 44 7.42 -4.55 8.79
CA SER A 44 7.07 -5.38 9.95
C SER A 44 6.21 -4.64 10.98
N LYS A 45 6.37 -3.32 11.10
CA LYS A 45 5.69 -2.49 12.09
C LYS A 45 5.56 -1.03 11.64
N GLY A 46 4.53 -0.32 12.11
CA GLY A 46 4.35 1.13 11.91
C GLY A 46 3.44 1.78 12.95
N ILE A 47 3.49 3.10 13.08
CA ILE A 47 2.59 3.91 13.90
C ILE A 47 1.75 4.80 13.00
N GLY A 48 0.42 4.74 13.16
CA GLY A 48 -0.52 5.56 12.42
C GLY A 48 -0.87 6.87 13.11
N ARG A 49 -1.81 7.62 12.52
CA ARG A 49 -2.34 8.87 13.11
C ARG A 49 -2.99 8.68 14.48
N ASP A 50 -3.51 7.48 14.75
CA ASP A 50 -4.13 7.11 16.03
C ASP A 50 -3.09 6.84 17.14
N GLY A 51 -1.79 6.91 16.82
CA GLY A 51 -0.70 6.68 17.76
C GLY A 51 -0.53 5.20 18.14
N LYS A 52 -1.25 4.28 17.50
CA LYS A 52 -1.18 2.85 17.82
C LYS A 52 -0.14 2.15 16.96
N TRP A 53 0.51 1.16 17.55
CA TRP A 53 1.40 0.26 16.83
C TRP A 53 0.58 -0.75 16.02
N HIS A 54 0.88 -0.84 14.73
CA HIS A 54 0.41 -1.88 13.85
C HIS A 54 1.59 -2.77 13.47
N SER A 55 1.40 -4.08 13.48
CA SER A 55 2.44 -5.06 13.15
C SER A 55 1.91 -6.07 12.15
N ALA A 56 2.76 -6.46 11.21
CA ALA A 56 2.46 -7.48 10.22
C ALA A 56 2.36 -8.88 10.83
N SER A 57 2.97 -9.11 12.01
CA SER A 57 3.20 -10.44 12.58
C SER A 57 2.23 -10.85 13.71
N PHE A 58 1.19 -10.06 14.02
CA PHE A 58 0.22 -10.38 15.09
C PHE A 58 -1.13 -10.90 14.54
N PHE A 59 -1.10 -11.68 13.47
CA PHE A 59 -2.28 -12.39 12.95
C PHE A 59 -1.97 -13.86 12.74
#